data_AF-A0A246AKZ7-F1
#
_entry.id   AF-A0A246AKZ7-F1
#
_cell.length_a   1.000
_cell.length_b   1.000
_cell.length_c   1.000
_cell.angle_alpha   90.00
_cell.angle_beta   90.00
_cell.angle_gamma   90.00
#
_symmetry.space_group_name_H-M   'P 1'
#
loop_
_entity.id
_entity.type
_entity.pdbx_description
1 polymer ?
#
loop_
_entity_poly.entity_id
_entity_poly.type
_entity_poly.pdbx_seq_one_letter_code
_entity_poly.pdbx_strand_id
1 'polypeptide(L)'
;MKNFRNIASILFLLIVNFALACEACKQQQPKITQNFTHGTGPESQWDWLIVASIALIAVYTLIFSIKYLVKPGEKDRNHIKYSVLN
;
A
#
# COMPACT_ATOMS: atom_id res chain seq x y z
N MET A 1 -16.20 18.34 9.75
CA MET A 1 -15.88 18.68 8.33
C MET A 1 -14.38 18.66 8.01
N LYS A 2 -13.47 19.12 8.88
CA LYS A 2 -12.01 19.12 8.64
C LYS A 2 -11.44 17.72 8.30
N ASN A 3 -11.90 16.68 9.00
CA ASN A 3 -11.44 15.30 8.80
C ASN A 3 -11.95 14.71 7.47
N PHE A 4 -13.14 15.10 7.02
CA PHE A 4 -13.70 14.59 5.76
C PHE A 4 -12.87 15.03 4.55
N ARG A 5 -12.43 16.30 4.54
CA ARG A 5 -11.52 16.80 3.49
C ARG A 5 -10.20 16.03 3.47
N ASN A 6 -9.61 15.77 4.64
CA ASN A 6 -8.35 15.03 4.73
C ASN A 6 -8.51 13.56 4.31
N ILE A 7 -9.59 12.90 4.73
CA ILE A 7 -9.92 11.54 4.30
C ILE A 7 -10.14 11.48 2.80
N ALA A 8 -10.90 12.43 2.23
CA ALA A 8 -11.12 12.53 0.79
C ALA A 8 -9.82 12.80 0.02
N SER A 9 -8.92 13.64 0.54
CA SER A 9 -7.61 13.89 -0.07
C SER A 9 -6.71 12.65 -0.05
N ILE A 10 -6.66 11.91 1.06
CA ILE A 10 -5.91 10.65 1.15
C ILE A 10 -6.50 9.63 0.17
N LEU A 11 -7.83 9.50 0.13
CA LEU A 11 -8.51 8.57 -0.78
C LEU A 11 -8.23 8.93 -2.25
N PHE A 12 -8.28 10.21 -2.60
CA PHE A 12 -7.96 10.71 -3.94
C PHE A 12 -6.51 10.38 -4.34
N LEU A 13 -5.55 10.60 -3.44
CA LEU A 13 -4.14 10.24 -3.67
C LEU A 13 -3.95 8.73 -3.85
N LEU A 14 -4.72 7.89 -3.15
CA LEU A 14 -4.65 6.44 -3.35
C LEU A 14 -5.23 6.02 -4.70
N ILE A 15 -6.33 6.65 -5.13
CA ILE A 15 -7.02 6.30 -6.39
C ILE A 15 -6.23 6.79 -7.61
N VAL A 16 -5.62 7.98 -7.57
CA VAL A 16 -4.91 8.55 -8.74
C VAL A 16 -3.67 7.74 -9.14
N ASN A 17 -3.12 6.93 -8.23
CA ASN A 17 -1.98 6.07 -8.50
C ASN A 17 -2.36 4.74 -9.18
N PHE A 18 -3.65 4.45 -9.34
CA PHE A 18 -4.09 3.33 -10.18
C PHE A 18 -3.99 3.74 -11.65
N ALA A 19 -2.90 3.35 -12.30
CA ALA A 19 -2.93 3.27 -13.76
C ALA A 19 -3.62 1.95 -14.16
N LEU A 20 -4.24 1.91 -15.33
CA LEU A 20 -4.81 0.68 -15.88
C LEU A 20 -3.91 0.20 -17.02
N ALA A 21 -3.66 -1.11 -17.09
CA ALA A 21 -2.95 -1.70 -18.22
C ALA A 21 -3.78 -1.56 -19.51
N CYS A 22 -3.13 -1.31 -20.64
CA CYS A 22 -3.80 -1.40 -21.94
C CYS A 22 -4.12 -2.87 -22.28
N GLU A 23 -5.00 -3.11 -23.25
CA GLU A 23 -5.43 -4.48 -23.61
C GLU A 23 -4.28 -5.41 -23.99
N ALA A 24 -3.26 -4.89 -24.70
CA ALA A 24 -2.08 -5.68 -25.05
C ALA A 24 -1.29 -6.10 -23.79
N CYS A 25 -1.07 -5.19 -22.85
CA CYS A 25 -0.38 -5.49 -21.59
C CYS A 25 -1.19 -6.46 -20.72
N LYS A 26 -2.52 -6.34 -20.69
CA LYS A 26 -3.38 -7.27 -19.93
C LYS A 26 -3.23 -8.71 -20.41
N GLN A 27 -3.15 -8.95 -21.71
CA GLN A 27 -2.99 -10.31 -22.26
C GLN A 27 -1.65 -10.96 -21.89
N GLN A 28 -0.63 -10.15 -21.62
CA GLN A 28 0.70 -10.61 -21.23
C GLN A 28 0.85 -10.83 -19.72
N GLN A 29 -0.15 -10.47 -18.93
CA GLN A 29 -0.11 -10.65 -17.47
C GLN A 29 -0.51 -12.06 -17.05
N PRO A 30 0.08 -12.60 -15.96
CA PRO A 30 -0.36 -13.85 -15.37
C PRO A 30 -1.81 -13.78 -14.93
N LYS A 31 -2.57 -14.86 -15.13
CA LYS A 31 -4.02 -14.92 -14.84
C LYS A 31 -4.39 -14.48 -13.42
N ILE A 32 -3.52 -14.75 -12.44
CA ILE A 32 -3.79 -14.45 -11.02
C ILE A 32 -3.71 -12.95 -10.73
N THR A 33 -2.83 -12.23 -11.43
CA THR A 33 -2.57 -10.79 -11.22
C THR A 33 -3.02 -9.93 -12.40
N GLN A 34 -3.70 -10.53 -13.37
CA GLN A 34 -4.21 -9.86 -14.55
C GLN A 34 -5.17 -8.74 -14.15
N ASN A 35 -4.98 -7.56 -14.74
CA ASN A 35 -5.68 -6.31 -14.41
C ASN A 35 -5.28 -5.64 -13.08
N PHE A 36 -4.40 -6.25 -12.28
CA PHE A 36 -3.92 -5.66 -11.02
C PHE A 36 -2.51 -5.10 -11.12
N THR A 37 -1.65 -5.74 -11.91
CA THR A 37 -0.24 -5.35 -12.03
C THR A 37 0.00 -4.43 -13.21
N HIS A 38 1.01 -3.57 -13.08
CA HIS A 38 1.62 -2.90 -14.23
C HIS A 38 2.71 -3.79 -14.83
N GLY A 39 2.79 -3.86 -16.16
CA GLY A 39 3.79 -4.66 -16.85
C GLY A 39 3.43 -6.15 -16.98
N THR A 40 4.44 -6.95 -17.30
CA THR A 40 4.33 -8.39 -17.63
C THR A 40 4.15 -9.29 -16.41
N GLY A 41 4.52 -8.84 -15.21
CA GLY A 41 4.39 -9.64 -13.98
C GLY A 41 5.47 -10.74 -13.86
N PRO A 42 5.33 -11.64 -12.85
CA PRO A 42 6.28 -12.74 -12.63
C PRO A 42 6.34 -13.73 -13.79
N GLU A 43 7.53 -14.05 -14.28
CA GLU A 43 7.75 -14.95 -15.42
C GLU A 43 8.08 -16.38 -14.98
N SER A 44 8.73 -16.54 -13.82
CA SER A 44 9.15 -17.82 -13.26
C SER A 44 8.48 -18.17 -11.92
N GLN A 45 8.56 -19.44 -11.51
CA GLN A 45 8.09 -19.86 -10.17
C GLN A 45 8.87 -19.20 -9.03
N TRP A 46 10.15 -18.89 -9.25
CA TRP A 46 10.98 -18.18 -8.27
C TRP A 46 10.54 -16.74 -8.09
N ASP A 47 10.10 -16.09 -9.17
CA ASP A 47 9.57 -14.72 -9.12
C ASP A 47 8.31 -14.67 -8.26
N TRP A 48 7.45 -15.69 -8.34
CA TRP A 48 6.27 -15.82 -7.49
C TRP A 48 6.60 -15.98 -6.00
N LEU A 49 7.67 -16.70 -5.67
CA LEU A 49 8.14 -16.83 -4.29
C LEU A 49 8.62 -15.48 -3.75
N ILE A 50 9.34 -14.70 -4.57
CA ILE A 50 9.80 -13.35 -4.21
C ILE A 50 8.61 -12.43 -3.99
N VAL A 51 7.63 -12.41 -4.92
CA VAL A 51 6.42 -11.60 -4.80
C VAL A 51 5.64 -11.94 -3.53
N ALA A 52 5.44 -13.23 -3.23
CA ALA A 52 4.75 -13.66 -2.02
C ALA A 52 5.50 -13.20 -0.74
N SER A 53 6.83 -13.30 -0.74
CA SER A 53 7.66 -12.90 0.40
C SER A 53 7.60 -11.39 0.65
N ILE A 54 7.73 -10.58 -0.40
CA ILE A 54 7.64 -9.11 -0.30
C ILE A 54 6.23 -8.69 0.10
N ALA A 55 5.19 -9.32 -0.45
CA ALA A 55 3.81 -9.02 -0.07
C ALA A 55 3.57 -9.28 1.43
N LEU A 56 4.07 -10.39 1.96
CA LEU A 56 3.99 -10.72 3.39
C LEU A 56 4.71 -9.67 4.24
N ILE A 57 5.94 -9.32 3.89
CA ILE A 57 6.72 -8.30 4.60
C ILE A 57 6.00 -6.94 4.55
N ALA A 58 5.47 -6.53 3.40
CA ALA A 58 4.75 -5.27 3.24
C ALA A 58 3.46 -5.21 4.08
N VAL A 59 2.69 -6.30 4.12
CA VAL A 59 1.49 -6.38 4.99
C VAL A 59 1.90 -6.32 6.46
N TYR A 60 2.95 -7.05 6.84
CA TYR A 60 3.47 -7.03 8.21
C TYR A 60 3.92 -5.61 8.62
N THR A 61 4.72 -4.93 7.79
CA THR A 61 5.17 -3.56 8.07
C THR A 61 4.02 -2.57 8.09
N LEU A 62 3.02 -2.71 7.21
CA LEU A 62 1.82 -1.88 7.20
C LEU A 62 1.03 -2.02 8.51
N ILE A 63 0.81 -3.25 8.99
CA ILE A 63 0.14 -3.52 10.27
C ILE A 63 0.86 -2.81 11.42
N PHE A 64 2.18 -2.93 11.50
CA PHE A 64 2.96 -2.30 12.57
C PHE A 64 3.02 -0.77 12.42
N SER A 65 3.10 -0.26 11.19
CA SER A 65 3.02 1.18 10.92
C SER A 65 1.71 1.76 11.43
N ILE A 66 0.57 1.14 11.09
CA ILE A 66 -0.74 1.55 11.60
C ILE A 66 -0.81 1.42 13.12
N LYS A 67 -0.35 0.28 13.68
CA LYS A 67 -0.35 0.03 15.14
C LYS A 67 0.37 1.16 15.89
N TYR A 68 1.56 1.55 15.43
CA TYR A 68 2.35 2.58 16.10
C TYR A 68 1.86 4.00 15.83
N LEU A 69 1.19 4.26 14.70
CA LEU A 69 0.49 5.52 14.46
C LEU A 69 -0.74 5.67 15.36
N VAL A 70 -1.56 4.63 15.50
CA VAL A 70 -2.80 4.68 16.29
C VAL A 70 -2.49 4.62 17.80
N LYS A 71 -1.78 3.59 18.25
CA LYS A 71 -1.46 3.35 19.67
C LYS A 71 0.03 3.09 19.87
N PRO A 72 0.87 4.14 19.82
CA PRO A 72 2.26 4.04 20.20
C PRO A 72 2.33 3.70 21.68
N GLY A 73 3.33 2.91 22.07
CA GLY A 73 3.65 2.70 23.49
C GLY A 73 4.28 3.92 24.17
N GLU A 74 4.33 5.07 23.48
CA GLU A 74 4.98 6.29 23.93
C GLU A 74 4.16 6.98 25.03
N LYS A 75 4.81 7.25 26.16
CA LYS A 75 4.21 7.85 27.36
C LYS A 75 4.59 9.32 27.52
N ASP A 76 5.65 9.78 26.85
CA ASP A 76 6.06 11.18 26.88
C ASP A 76 5.12 12.03 26.03
N ARG A 77 4.46 13.01 26.67
CA ARG A 77 3.53 13.93 26.02
C ARG A 77 4.23 14.98 25.16
N ASN A 78 5.53 15.17 25.32
CA ASN A 78 6.33 16.10 24.52
C ASN A 78 6.90 15.45 23.24
N HIS A 79 6.56 14.19 22.96
CA HIS A 79 7.06 13.47 21.79
C HIS A 79 6.51 14.06 20.47
N ILE A 80 7.34 14.09 19.41
CA ILE A 80 7.02 14.68 18.08
C ILE A 80 5.68 14.22 17.48
N LYS A 81 5.25 13.00 17.82
CA LYS A 81 3.96 12.45 17.38
C LYS A 81 2.78 13.36 17.78
N TYR A 82 2.78 13.89 19.00
CA TYR A 82 1.73 14.80 19.49
C TYR A 82 1.87 16.21 18.92
N SER A 83 2.93 16.50 18.17
CA SER A 83 3.10 17.76 17.43
C SER A 83 2.54 17.66 16.00
N VAL A 84 2.60 16.46 15.38
CA VAL A 84 2.16 16.25 13.98
C VAL A 84 0.70 15.78 13.88
N LEU A 85 0.20 14.99 14.84
CA LEU A 85 -1.13 14.36 14.80
C LEU A 85 -2.14 14.97 15.78
N ASN A 86 -1.82 16.11 16.41
CA ASN A 86 -2.70 16.87 17.31
C ASN A 86 -3.32 18.06 16.57
#